data_AF-A0A951UKB7-F1
#
_entry.id   AF-A0A951UKB7-F1
#
_cell.length_a   1.000
_cell.length_b   1.000
_cell.length_c   1.000
_cell.angle_alpha   90.00
_cell.angle_beta   90.00
_cell.angle_gamma   90.00
#
_symmetry.space_group_name_H-M   'P 1'
#
loop_
_entity.id
_entity.type
_entity.pdbx_description
1 polymer ?
#
loop_
_entity_poly.entity_id
_entity_poly.type
_entity_poly.pdbx_seq_one_letter_code
_entity_poly.pdbx_strand_id
1 'polypeptide(L)'
;MTLHKNQGNGYLAAIAGGVIGAVALMNLGVYLGITYVKNLMPNAELEGVIPPSIGYFVGWWIGAVFGCWLVLRWRKYRRATKTAQVLAILAPLGIIVSLGVYSTILNLVRSGSSIQIALLYEIVRSITVAGFTIPLVWLARFLSKPRTPYSHQ
;
A
#
# COMPACT_ATOMS: atom_id res chain seq x y z
N MET A 1 22.46 20.58 24.65
CA MET A 1 21.07 20.69 24.13
C MET A 1 20.62 19.34 23.60
N THR A 2 19.90 18.59 24.43
CA THR A 2 19.25 17.33 24.06
C THR A 2 18.02 17.65 23.21
N LEU A 3 18.19 17.70 21.89
CA LEU A 3 17.08 17.79 20.95
C LEU A 3 16.17 16.58 21.18
N HIS A 4 15.05 16.81 21.86
CA HIS A 4 14.00 15.83 22.07
C HIS A 4 13.50 15.42 20.69
N LYS A 5 14.09 14.35 20.15
CA LYS A 5 13.91 13.91 18.77
C LYS A 5 12.49 13.40 18.67
N ASN A 6 11.60 14.26 18.19
CA ASN A 6 10.17 14.03 18.01
C ASN A 6 9.95 12.75 17.15
N GLN A 7 9.96 11.58 17.80
CA GLN A 7 9.89 10.29 17.13
C GLN A 7 8.50 10.03 16.55
N GLY A 8 7.44 10.57 17.20
CA GLY A 8 6.05 10.44 16.79
C GLY A 8 5.77 11.04 15.41
N ASN A 9 6.30 12.22 15.12
CA ASN A 9 6.13 12.88 13.82
C ASN A 9 6.66 12.06 12.63
N GLY A 10 7.67 11.23 12.87
CA GLY A 10 8.22 10.40 11.82
C GLY A 10 7.30 9.23 11.45
N TYR A 11 6.68 8.57 12.44
CA TYR A 11 5.74 7.48 12.19
C TYR A 11 4.54 7.94 11.38
N LEU A 12 3.95 9.07 11.78
CA LEU A 12 2.83 9.68 11.05
C LEU A 12 3.24 10.08 9.63
N ALA A 13 4.42 10.66 9.44
CA ALA A 13 4.91 11.03 8.12
C ALA A 13 5.12 9.79 7.21
N ALA A 14 5.66 8.69 7.76
CA ALA A 14 5.81 7.45 7.01
C ALA A 14 4.45 6.87 6.59
N ILE A 15 3.50 6.82 7.53
CA ILE A 15 2.15 6.29 7.30
C ILE A 15 1.42 7.15 6.26
N ALA A 16 1.41 8.48 6.43
CA ALA A 16 0.78 9.39 5.49
C ALA A 16 1.39 9.26 4.09
N GLY A 17 2.73 9.25 3.98
CA GLY A 17 3.41 9.06 2.70
C GLY A 17 3.11 7.72 2.05
N GLY A 18 3.11 6.63 2.83
CA GLY A 18 2.80 5.29 2.35
C GLY A 18 1.35 5.16 1.88
N VAL A 19 0.38 5.67 2.64
CA VAL A 19 -1.05 5.61 2.27
C VAL A 19 -1.33 6.48 1.04
N ILE A 20 -0.83 7.71 0.99
CA ILE A 20 -1.04 8.60 -0.15
C ILE A 20 -0.40 8.02 -1.42
N GLY A 21 0.84 7.55 -1.31
CA GLY A 21 1.54 6.92 -2.43
C GLY A 21 0.84 5.65 -2.91
N ALA A 22 0.42 4.79 -1.98
CA ALA A 22 -0.35 3.58 -2.26
C ALA A 22 -1.61 3.89 -3.06
N VAL A 23 -2.47 4.79 -2.55
CA VAL A 23 -3.75 5.12 -3.21
C VAL A 23 -3.51 5.76 -4.58
N ALA A 24 -2.54 6.67 -4.70
CA ALA A 24 -2.24 7.35 -5.97
C ALA A 24 -1.76 6.37 -7.05
N LEU A 25 -0.75 5.55 -6.76
CA LEU A 25 -0.17 4.62 -7.74
C LEU A 25 -1.05 3.39 -7.98
N MET A 26 -1.87 2.99 -7.01
CA MET A 26 -2.91 1.98 -7.19
C MET A 26 -3.96 2.44 -8.21
N ASN A 27 -4.48 3.66 -8.08
CA ASN A 27 -5.44 4.20 -9.05
C ASN A 27 -4.81 4.37 -10.44
N LEU A 28 -3.54 4.81 -10.50
CA LEU A 28 -2.79 4.88 -11.75
C LEU A 28 -2.64 3.49 -12.40
N GLY A 29 -2.29 2.48 -11.61
CA GLY A 29 -2.12 1.10 -12.09
C GLY A 29 -3.43 0.50 -12.62
N VAL A 30 -4.56 0.75 -11.95
CA VAL A 30 -5.88 0.36 -12.44
C VAL A 30 -6.21 1.07 -13.75
N TYR A 31 -5.98 2.38 -13.83
CA TYR A 31 -6.24 3.17 -15.04
C TYR A 31 -5.41 2.67 -16.24
N LEU A 32 -4.12 2.40 -16.02
CA LEU A 32 -3.23 1.84 -17.04
C LEU A 32 -3.68 0.44 -17.47
N GLY A 33 -4.10 -0.41 -16.53
CA GLY A 33 -4.63 -1.74 -16.83
C GLY A 33 -5.92 -1.69 -17.66
N ILE A 34 -6.85 -0.81 -17.33
CA ILE A 34 -8.09 -0.63 -18.11
C ILE A 34 -7.78 -0.12 -19.52
N THR A 35 -6.87 0.85 -19.63
CA THR A 35 -6.47 1.42 -20.92
C THR A 35 -5.75 0.38 -21.78
N TYR A 36 -4.90 -0.45 -21.19
CA TYR A 36 -4.25 -1.56 -21.86
C TYR A 36 -5.27 -2.54 -22.44
N VAL A 37 -6.26 -2.95 -21.64
CA VAL A 37 -7.31 -3.89 -22.07
C VAL A 37 -8.14 -3.32 -23.21
N LYS A 38 -8.57 -2.06 -23.09
CA LYS A 38 -9.35 -1.38 -24.14
C LYS A 38 -8.60 -1.27 -25.46
N ASN A 39 -7.29 -1.06 -25.42
CA ASN A 39 -6.50 -0.83 -26.63
C ASN A 39 -5.94 -2.10 -27.26
N LEU A 40 -5.61 -3.13 -26.46
CA LEU A 40 -4.87 -4.31 -26.93
C LEU A 40 -5.69 -5.60 -26.88
N MET A 41 -6.75 -5.67 -26.07
CA MET A 41 -7.56 -6.89 -25.89
C MET A 41 -9.07 -6.58 -25.82
N PRO A 42 -9.66 -5.95 -26.85
CA PRO A 42 -11.06 -5.51 -26.81
C PRO A 42 -12.09 -6.65 -26.70
N ASN A 43 -11.74 -7.88 -27.09
CA ASN A 43 -12.65 -9.04 -27.11
C ASN A 43 -12.40 -10.06 -25.98
N ALA A 44 -11.47 -9.81 -25.06
CA ALA A 44 -11.14 -10.74 -24.00
C ALA A 44 -11.83 -10.32 -22.69
N GLU A 45 -13.11 -10.66 -22.53
CA GLU A 45 -13.90 -10.24 -21.37
C GLU A 45 -13.34 -10.76 -20.04
N LEU A 46 -12.84 -12.00 -20.01
CA LEU A 46 -12.28 -12.61 -18.80
C LEU A 46 -10.79 -12.29 -18.59
N GLU A 47 -9.99 -12.31 -19.65
CA GLU A 47 -8.56 -11.99 -19.57
C GLU A 47 -8.33 -10.49 -19.35
N GLY A 48 -9.29 -9.66 -19.73
CA GLY A 48 -9.27 -8.21 -19.52
C GLY A 48 -9.34 -7.77 -18.05
N VAL A 49 -9.70 -8.66 -17.12
CA VAL A 49 -9.70 -8.36 -15.68
C VAL A 49 -8.31 -8.52 -15.05
N ILE A 50 -7.43 -9.29 -15.69
CA ILE A 50 -6.10 -9.60 -15.16
C ILE A 50 -5.19 -8.35 -15.14
N PRO A 51 -5.05 -7.56 -16.22
CA PRO A 51 -4.15 -6.40 -16.23
C PRO A 51 -4.51 -5.31 -15.21
N PRO A 52 -5.79 -4.91 -15.04
CA PRO A 52 -6.18 -3.98 -13.97
C PRO A 52 -5.89 -4.50 -12.57
N SER A 53 -6.04 -5.81 -12.35
CA SER A 53 -5.77 -6.44 -11.05
C SER A 53 -4.27 -6.45 -10.73
N ILE A 54 -3.42 -6.78 -11.70
CA ILE A 54 -1.96 -6.70 -11.54
C ILE A 54 -1.54 -5.25 -11.30
N GLY A 55 -2.06 -4.31 -12.10
CA GLY A 55 -1.79 -2.88 -11.95
C GLY A 55 -2.19 -2.34 -10.57
N TYR A 56 -3.30 -2.83 -10.02
CA TYR A 56 -3.74 -2.50 -8.67
C TYR A 56 -2.73 -2.93 -7.59
N PHE A 57 -2.31 -4.19 -7.57
CA PHE A 57 -1.40 -4.71 -6.54
C PHE A 57 0.01 -4.16 -6.68
N VAL A 58 0.52 -4.06 -7.91
CA VAL A 58 1.84 -3.48 -8.18
C VAL A 58 1.84 -1.99 -7.87
N GLY A 59 0.78 -1.27 -8.26
CA GLY A 59 0.60 0.14 -7.95
C GLY A 59 0.54 0.41 -6.45
N TRP A 60 -0.21 -0.41 -5.69
CA TRP A 60 -0.21 -0.34 -4.23
C TRP A 60 1.20 -0.57 -3.66
N TRP A 61 1.88 -1.65 -4.07
CA TRP A 61 3.20 -2.00 -3.56
C TRP A 61 4.23 -0.89 -3.78
N ILE A 62 4.40 -0.48 -5.05
CA ILE A 62 5.36 0.55 -5.43
C ILE A 62 4.95 1.89 -4.79
N GLY A 63 3.66 2.20 -4.76
CA GLY A 63 3.14 3.42 -4.16
C GLY A 63 3.41 3.54 -2.67
N ALA A 64 3.17 2.47 -1.92
CA ALA A 64 3.42 2.44 -0.49
C ALA A 64 4.92 2.63 -0.19
N VAL A 65 5.79 1.94 -0.93
CA VAL A 65 7.24 2.00 -0.74
C VAL A 65 7.79 3.37 -1.14
N PHE A 66 7.44 3.85 -2.34
CA PHE A 66 7.93 5.11 -2.86
C PHE A 66 7.39 6.31 -2.10
N GLY A 67 6.09 6.32 -1.77
CA GLY A 67 5.47 7.39 -0.97
C GLY A 67 6.04 7.48 0.44
N CYS A 68 6.25 6.34 1.10
CA CYS A 68 6.92 6.28 2.41
C CYS A 68 8.36 6.80 2.31
N TRP A 69 9.12 6.35 1.31
CA TRP A 69 10.50 6.80 1.10
C TRP A 69 10.58 8.30 0.82
N LEU A 70 9.74 8.82 -0.07
CA LEU A 70 9.75 10.21 -0.51
C LEU A 70 9.45 11.17 0.64
N VAL A 71 8.40 10.90 1.44
CA VAL A 71 8.05 11.73 2.59
C VAL A 71 9.14 11.69 3.67
N LEU A 72 9.74 10.53 3.93
CA LEU A 72 10.84 10.41 4.89
C LEU A 72 12.12 11.09 4.42
N ARG A 73 12.41 11.03 3.12
CA ARG A 73 13.54 11.72 2.50
C ARG A 73 13.34 13.23 2.53
N TRP A 74 12.13 13.71 2.24
CA TRP A 74 11.78 15.13 2.31
C TRP A 74 12.01 15.70 3.71
N ARG A 75 11.58 14.98 4.75
CA ARG A 75 11.82 15.38 6.14
C ARG A 75 13.26 15.10 6.65
N LYS A 76 14.20 14.80 5.75
CA LYS A 76 15.63 14.53 6.05
C LYS A 76 15.83 13.43 7.10
N TYR A 77 14.96 12.43 7.18
CA TYR A 77 15.18 11.29 8.07
C TYR A 77 16.30 10.40 7.54
N ARG A 78 17.37 10.27 8.32
CA ARG A 78 18.61 9.50 7.99
C ARG A 78 18.38 8.01 7.69
N ARG A 79 17.18 7.47 7.91
CA ARG A 79 16.85 6.04 7.73
C ARG A 79 15.70 5.76 6.74
N ALA A 80 15.32 6.75 5.92
CA ALA A 80 14.25 6.61 4.93
C ALA A 80 14.42 5.35 4.06
N THR A 81 15.64 5.07 3.59
CA THR A 81 15.94 3.91 2.74
C THR A 81 15.75 2.57 3.45
N LYS A 82 16.18 2.45 4.71
CA LYS A 82 16.00 1.20 5.48
C LYS A 82 14.53 0.89 5.73
N THR A 83 13.74 1.91 6.09
CA THR A 83 12.29 1.74 6.31
C THR A 83 11.58 1.36 5.01
N ALA A 84 11.96 1.97 3.88
CA ALA A 84 11.40 1.63 2.57
C ALA A 84 11.76 0.20 2.13
N GLN A 85 12.99 -0.27 2.37
CA GLN A 85 13.41 -1.64 2.07
C GLN A 85 12.63 -2.67 2.90
N VAL A 86 12.50 -2.45 4.21
CA VAL A 86 11.72 -3.35 5.07
C VAL A 86 10.25 -3.36 4.65
N LEU A 87 9.69 -2.20 4.28
CA LEU A 87 8.33 -2.10 3.75
C LEU A 87 8.19 -2.84 2.41
N ALA A 88 9.19 -2.79 1.53
CA ALA A 88 9.17 -3.49 0.25
C ALA A 88 9.12 -5.02 0.44
N ILE A 89 9.75 -5.55 1.49
CA ILE A 89 9.72 -6.98 1.84
C ILE A 89 8.40 -7.37 2.53
N LEU A 90 7.85 -6.49 3.37
CA LEU A 90 6.60 -6.74 4.11
C LEU A 90 5.34 -6.55 3.25
N ALA A 91 5.35 -5.63 2.29
CA ALA A 91 4.20 -5.30 1.47
C ALA A 91 3.61 -6.51 0.70
N PRO A 92 4.41 -7.42 0.11
CA PRO A 92 3.89 -8.65 -0.49
C PRO A 92 3.06 -9.51 0.47
N LEU A 93 3.46 -9.60 1.75
CA LEU A 93 2.67 -10.34 2.75
C LEU A 93 1.31 -9.68 2.98
N GLY A 94 1.29 -8.34 3.06
CA GLY A 94 0.05 -7.57 3.14
C GLY A 94 -0.87 -7.75 1.93
N ILE A 95 -0.30 -7.86 0.74
CA ILE A 95 -1.04 -8.12 -0.50
C ILE A 95 -1.69 -9.50 -0.49
N ILE A 96 -0.97 -10.53 -0.04
CA ILE A 96 -1.51 -11.90 0.07
C ILE A 96 -2.69 -11.93 1.05
N VAL A 97 -2.56 -11.31 2.22
CA VAL A 97 -3.65 -11.23 3.20
C VAL A 97 -4.82 -10.42 2.66
N SER A 98 -4.54 -9.29 2.00
CA SER A 98 -5.55 -8.47 1.34
C SER A 98 -6.32 -9.23 0.26
N LEU A 99 -5.66 -10.12 -0.51
CA LEU A 99 -6.32 -10.96 -1.50
C LEU A 99 -7.35 -11.90 -0.87
N GLY A 100 -7.02 -12.50 0.28
CA GLY A 100 -7.94 -13.38 1.01
C GLY A 100 -9.14 -12.64 1.62
N VAL A 101 -8.93 -11.44 2.14
CA VAL A 101 -10.02 -10.57 2.62
C VAL A 101 -10.88 -10.08 1.46
N TYR A 102 -10.25 -9.74 0.35
CA TYR A 102 -10.94 -9.25 -0.83
C TYR A 102 -11.83 -10.33 -1.48
N SER A 103 -11.36 -11.59 -1.56
CA SER A 103 -12.16 -12.69 -2.09
C SER A 103 -13.37 -13.04 -1.21
N THR A 104 -13.21 -12.97 0.12
CA THR A 104 -14.32 -13.17 1.07
C THR A 104 -15.37 -12.06 0.99
N ILE A 105 -14.94 -10.80 0.85
CA ILE A 105 -15.86 -9.66 0.65
C ILE A 105 -16.60 -9.79 -0.69
N LEU A 106 -15.91 -10.12 -1.78
CA LEU A 106 -16.56 -10.33 -3.08
C LEU A 106 -17.65 -11.41 -3.03
N ASN A 107 -17.40 -12.51 -2.31
CA ASN A 107 -18.38 -13.57 -2.13
C ASN A 107 -19.60 -13.11 -1.31
N LEU A 108 -19.41 -12.26 -0.31
CA LEU A 108 -20.50 -11.68 0.48
C LEU A 108 -21.36 -10.70 -0.33
N VAL A 109 -20.70 -9.86 -1.13
CA VAL A 109 -21.33 -8.75 -1.85
C VAL A 109 -22.08 -9.22 -3.10
N ARG A 110 -21.76 -10.41 -3.63
CA ARG A 110 -22.45 -11.05 -4.77
C ARG A 110 -23.96 -11.30 -4.54
N SER A 111 -24.44 -11.12 -3.29
CA SER A 111 -25.83 -11.27 -2.88
C SER A 111 -26.69 -9.98 -3.01
N GLY A 112 -26.10 -8.83 -3.37
CA GLY A 112 -26.79 -7.52 -3.40
C GLY A 112 -27.08 -6.93 -4.79
N SER A 113 -27.70 -5.73 -4.82
CA SER A 113 -28.05 -5.01 -6.07
C SER A 113 -26.89 -4.25 -6.73
N SER A 114 -26.85 -4.25 -8.07
CA SER A 114 -25.66 -4.02 -8.91
C SER A 114 -24.98 -2.65 -8.80
N ILE A 115 -25.73 -1.58 -8.49
CA ILE A 115 -25.22 -0.19 -8.60
C ILE A 115 -24.63 0.30 -7.28
N GLN A 116 -25.27 -0.01 -6.16
CA GLN A 116 -24.72 0.31 -4.82
C GLN A 116 -23.47 -0.51 -4.52
N ILE A 117 -23.37 -1.72 -5.09
CA ILE A 117 -22.21 -2.59 -4.96
C ILE A 117 -20.93 -1.96 -5.53
N ALA A 118 -20.99 -1.27 -6.67
CA ALA A 118 -19.79 -0.73 -7.31
C ALA A 118 -19.13 0.39 -6.50
N LEU A 119 -19.93 1.31 -5.96
CA LEU A 119 -19.45 2.40 -5.08
C LEU A 119 -18.96 1.86 -3.74
N LEU A 120 -19.71 0.95 -3.13
CA LEU A 120 -19.31 0.30 -1.89
C LEU A 120 -17.99 -0.46 -2.07
N TYR A 121 -17.82 -1.10 -3.22
CA TYR A 121 -16.63 -1.84 -3.59
C TYR A 121 -15.39 -0.94 -3.72
N GLU A 122 -15.47 0.23 -4.38
CA GLU A 122 -14.33 1.16 -4.45
C GLU A 122 -13.92 1.68 -3.06
N ILE A 123 -14.90 2.02 -2.23
CA ILE A 123 -14.65 2.53 -0.88
C ILE A 123 -14.02 1.44 -0.02
N VAL A 124 -14.59 0.24 0.00
CA VAL A 124 -14.07 -0.90 0.75
C VAL A 124 -12.65 -1.26 0.30
N ARG A 125 -12.39 -1.22 -1.01
CA ARG A 125 -11.06 -1.47 -1.58
C ARG A 125 -10.03 -0.46 -1.06
N SER A 126 -10.34 0.84 -1.10
CA SER A 126 -9.45 1.90 -0.61
C SER A 126 -9.22 1.82 0.90
N ILE A 127 -10.28 1.54 1.68
CA ILE A 127 -10.20 1.35 3.14
C ILE A 127 -9.36 0.12 3.48
N THR A 128 -9.52 -0.97 2.75
CA THR A 128 -8.75 -2.21 2.95
C THR A 128 -7.27 -1.95 2.72
N VAL A 129 -6.92 -1.25 1.64
CA VAL A 129 -5.54 -0.86 1.32
C VAL A 129 -4.96 0.04 2.39
N ALA A 130 -5.68 1.08 2.83
CA ALA A 130 -5.23 1.94 3.92
C ALA A 130 -5.04 1.15 5.22
N GLY A 131 -6.01 0.29 5.56
CA GLY A 131 -6.03 -0.55 6.74
C GLY A 131 -4.87 -1.54 6.82
N PHE A 132 -4.40 -2.07 5.68
CA PHE A 132 -3.19 -2.90 5.62
C PHE A 132 -1.90 -2.10 5.52
N THR A 133 -1.91 -0.95 4.83
CA THR A 133 -0.71 -0.12 4.65
C THR A 133 -0.25 0.49 5.97
N ILE A 134 -1.17 0.93 6.83
CA ILE A 134 -0.87 1.51 8.15
C ILE A 134 -0.03 0.57 9.03
N PRO A 135 -0.47 -0.67 9.35
CA PRO A 135 0.30 -1.58 10.19
C PRO A 135 1.61 -2.03 9.53
N LEU A 136 1.65 -2.20 8.19
CA LEU A 136 2.88 -2.56 7.48
C LEU A 136 3.94 -1.46 7.57
N VAL A 137 3.56 -0.21 7.36
CA VAL A 137 4.46 0.94 7.48
C VAL A 137 4.92 1.13 8.93
N TRP A 138 4.00 0.95 9.88
CA TRP A 138 4.32 1.01 11.30
C TRP A 138 5.33 -0.08 11.69
N LEU A 139 5.10 -1.33 11.27
CA LEU A 139 5.98 -2.48 11.51
C LEU A 139 7.34 -2.30 10.83
N ALA A 140 7.36 -1.86 9.58
CA ALA A 140 8.61 -1.58 8.85
C ALA A 140 9.46 -0.52 9.56
N ARG A 141 8.81 0.49 10.14
CA ARG A 141 9.50 1.51 10.92
C ARG A 141 9.96 1.01 12.29
N PHE A 142 9.17 0.17 12.93
CA PHE A 142 9.56 -0.50 14.18
C PHE A 142 10.82 -1.36 13.98
N LEU A 143 10.85 -2.19 12.94
CA LEU A 143 11.99 -3.06 12.61
C LEU A 143 13.24 -2.30 12.14
N SER A 144 13.10 -1.06 11.67
CA SER A 144 14.23 -0.22 11.27
C SER A 144 14.80 0.66 12.40
N LYS A 145 14.27 0.54 13.63
CA LYS A 145 14.92 1.07 14.85
C LYS A 145 16.26 0.35 15.09
N PRO A 146 17.26 1.02 15.67
CA PRO A 146 18.49 0.33 16.03
C PRO A 146 18.17 -0.65 17.17
N ARG A 147 18.60 -1.91 17.06
CA ARG A 147 18.83 -2.72 18.26
C ARG A 147 19.82 -1.94 19.12
N THR A 148 19.47 -1.69 20.38
CA THR A 148 20.37 -1.11 21.37
C THR A 148 21.70 -1.87 21.32
N PRO A 149 22.86 -1.18 21.22
CA PRO A 149 24.13 -1.88 21.37
C PRO A 149 24.13 -2.50 22.77
N TYR A 150 24.41 -3.81 22.81
CA TYR A 150 24.70 -4.53 24.04
C TYR A 150 25.75 -3.73 24.82
N SER A 151 25.37 -3.26 26.01
CA SER A 151 26.33 -2.75 26.99
C SER A 151 27.03 -3.97 27.61
N HIS A 152 28.12 -4.41 27.00
CA HIS A 152 29.16 -5.12 27.74
C HIS A 152 30.05 -4.07 28.41
N GLN A 153 29.72 -3.73 29.66
CA GLN A 153 30.66 -3.23 30.66
C GLN A 153 30.19 -3.74 32.02
#